data_AF-A0A0Q9D609-F1
#
_entry.id   AF-A0A0Q9D609-F1
#
_cell.length_a   1.000
_cell.length_b   1.000
_cell.length_c   1.000
_cell.angle_alpha   90.00
_cell.angle_beta   90.00
_cell.angle_gamma   90.00
#
_symmetry.space_group_name_H-M   'P 1'
#
loop_
_entity.id
_entity.type
_entity.pdbx_description
1 polymer ?
#
loop_
_entity_poly.entity_id
_entity_poly.type
_entity_poly.pdbx_seq_one_letter_code
_entity_poly.pdbx_strand_id
1 'polypeptide(L)' 'MRKMVDCRTTPSEINCTLTIAGEEEEVLDAAYDHMISKHGHEPTPQLREEIRADLVDAEPSMA' A
#
# COMPACT_ATOMS: atom_id res chain seq x y z
N MET A 1 -4.92 -6.60 -13.88
CA MET A 1 -5.72 -5.39 -13.56
C MET A 1 -4.85 -4.62 -12.60
N ARG A 2 -4.55 -3.36 -12.87
CA ARG A 2 -3.64 -2.60 -12.00
C ARG A 2 -4.30 -2.34 -10.64
N LYS A 3 -3.49 -2.37 -9.60
CA LYS A 3 -3.89 -2.18 -8.21
C LYS A 3 -3.32 -0.88 -7.68
N MET A 4 -3.90 -0.40 -6.57
CA MET A 4 -3.36 0.72 -5.83
C MET A 4 -3.60 0.60 -4.32
N VAL A 5 -2.77 1.30 -3.56
CA VAL A 5 -3.00 1.67 -2.16
C VAL A 5 -2.90 3.19 -2.02
N ASP A 6 -3.80 3.78 -1.25
CA ASP A 6 -3.79 5.22 -0.95
C ASP A 6 -3.69 5.40 0.57
N CYS A 7 -2.56 5.90 1.06
CA CYS A 7 -2.33 6.08 2.50
C CYS A 7 -3.29 7.08 3.15
N ARG A 8 -4.05 7.85 2.37
CA ARG A 8 -5.07 8.79 2.89
C ARG A 8 -6.36 8.10 3.30
N THR A 9 -6.59 6.85 2.90
CA THR A 9 -7.82 6.11 3.22
C THR A 9 -7.73 5.36 4.55
N THR A 10 -6.53 5.26 5.13
CA THR A 10 -6.28 4.60 6.42
C THR A 10 -5.80 5.62 7.47
N PRO A 11 -6.06 5.37 8.76
CA PRO A 11 -5.53 6.22 9.83
C PRO A 11 -4.00 6.20 9.82
N SER A 12 -3.37 7.37 9.74
CA SER A 12 -1.91 7.50 9.71
C SER A 12 -1.44 8.54 10.73
N GLU A 13 -0.49 8.17 11.59
CA GLU A 13 0.13 9.11 12.54
C GLU A 13 1.02 10.16 11.86
N ILE A 14 1.56 9.84 10.68
CA ILE A 14 2.48 10.71 9.94
C ILE A 14 1.79 11.55 8.86
N ASN A 15 0.46 11.45 8.73
CA ASN A 15 -0.32 12.09 7.67
C ASN A 15 0.23 11.78 6.26
N CYS A 16 0.56 10.51 5.98
CA CYS A 16 1.09 10.11 4.67
C CYS A 16 0.08 10.40 3.56
N THR A 17 0.51 11.05 2.49
CA THR A 17 -0.33 11.41 1.34
C THR A 17 0.00 10.62 0.08
N LEU A 18 0.80 9.56 0.20
CA LEU A 18 1.23 8.78 -0.96
C LEU A 18 0.10 7.89 -1.47
N THR A 19 0.10 7.71 -2.78
CA THR A 19 -0.65 6.68 -3.47
C THR A 19 0.33 5.89 -4.32
N ILE A 20 0.30 4.57 -4.21
CA ILE A 20 1.18 3.66 -4.95
C ILE A 20 0.29 2.82 -5.86
N ALA A 21 0.59 2.78 -7.17
CA ALA A 21 -0.20 2.06 -8.15
C ALA A 21 0.67 1.36 -9.21
N GLY A 22 0.27 0.15 -9.64
CA GLY A 22 1.12 -0.76 -10.42
C GLY A 22 0.47 -2.13 -10.62
N GLU A 23 1.25 -3.14 -11.02
CA GLU A 23 0.80 -4.53 -10.91
C GLU A 23 0.72 -4.95 -9.44
N GLU A 24 -0.14 -5.91 -9.13
CA GLU A 24 -0.49 -6.28 -7.75
C GLU A 24 0.74 -6.57 -6.87
N GLU A 25 1.66 -7.42 -7.33
CA GLU A 25 2.85 -7.77 -6.56
C GLU A 25 3.86 -6.62 -6.46
N GLU A 26 3.95 -5.74 -7.47
CA GLU A 26 4.80 -4.55 -7.41
C GLU A 26 4.30 -3.55 -6.36
N VAL A 27 2.98 -3.34 -6.31
CA VAL A 27 2.34 -2.46 -5.31
C VAL A 27 2.47 -3.07 -3.93
N LEU A 28 2.28 -4.38 -3.79
CA LEU A 28 2.42 -5.07 -2.52
C LEU A 28 3.82 -4.94 -1.94
N ASP A 29 4.86 -5.15 -2.75
CA ASP A 29 6.26 -5.00 -2.31
C ASP A 29 6.56 -3.55 -1.91
N ALA A 30 6.18 -2.59 -2.75
CA ALA A 30 6.41 -1.17 -2.48
C ALA A 30 5.66 -0.67 -1.24
N ALA A 31 4.40 -1.10 -1.05
CA ALA A 31 3.59 -0.74 0.10
C ALA A 31 4.14 -1.36 1.40
N TYR A 32 4.58 -2.62 1.35
CA TYR A 32 5.18 -3.30 2.48
C TYR A 32 6.45 -2.59 2.97
N ASP A 33 7.38 -2.28 2.06
CA ASP A 33 8.59 -1.55 2.39
C ASP A 33 8.30 -0.13 2.89
N HIS A 34 7.26 0.53 2.34
CA HIS A 34 6.81 1.83 2.80
C HIS A 34 6.28 1.78 4.25
N MET A 35 5.45 0.79 4.58
CA MET A 35 4.90 0.64 5.93
C MET A 35 5.98 0.38 6.98
N ILE A 36 7.02 -0.37 6.64
CA ILE A 36 8.14 -0.60 7.56
C ILE A 36 8.99 0.67 7.68
N SER A 37 9.43 1.23 6.55
CA SER A 37 10.43 2.30 6.54
C SER A 37 9.90 3.68 6.92
N LYS A 38 8.62 3.97 6.67
CA LYS A 38 7.99 5.27 6.93
C LYS A 38 7.00 5.24 8.07
N HIS A 39 6.22 4.16 8.18
CA HIS A 39 5.22 4.00 9.24
C HIS A 39 5.71 3.17 10.43
N GLY A 40 6.89 2.54 10.34
CA GLY A 40 7.51 1.82 11.46
C GLY A 40 6.85 0.49 11.82
N HIS A 41 6.05 -0.10 10.92
CA HIS A 41 5.45 -1.41 11.17
C HIS A 41 6.52 -2.51 11.23
N GLU A 42 6.24 -3.55 12.01
CA GLU A 42 7.11 -4.73 12.07
C GLU A 42 7.01 -5.57 10.78
N PRO A 43 8.15 -6.02 10.21
CA PRO A 43 8.18 -6.81 8.98
C PRO A 43 7.71 -8.24 9.22
N THR A 44 6.40 -8.44 9.23
CA THR A 44 5.76 -9.74 9.47
C THR A 44 5.02 -10.26 8.24
N PRO A 45 4.86 -11.59 8.10
CA PRO A 45 4.00 -12.15 7.06
C PRO A 45 2.55 -11.66 7.14
N GLN A 46 2.05 -11.42 8.36
CA GLN A 46 0.70 -10.91 8.59
C GLN A 46 0.53 -9.50 8.00
N LEU A 47 1.50 -8.62 8.19
CA LEU A 47 1.48 -7.29 7.59
C LEU A 47 1.35 -7.36 6.06
N ARG A 48 2.05 -8.30 5.42
CA ARG A 48 1.94 -8.47 3.97
C ARG A 48 0.55 -8.91 3.53
N GLU A 49 -0.09 -9.81 4.29
CA GLU A 49 -1.46 -10.24 3.98
C GLU A 49 -2.49 -9.13 4.23
N GLU A 50 -2.31 -8.32 5.28
CA GLU A 50 -3.15 -7.15 5.56
C GLU A 50 -3.09 -6.15 4.40
N ILE A 51 -1.89 -5.81 3.92
CA ILE A 51 -1.72 -4.91 2.77
C ILE A 51 -2.38 -5.48 1.52
N ARG A 52 -2.22 -6.79 1.26
CA ARG A 52 -2.84 -7.45 0.11
C ARG A 52 -4.37 -7.33 0.16
N ALA A 53 -4.97 -7.47 1.34
CA ALA A 53 -6.41 -7.32 1.52
C ALA A 53 -6.91 -5.88 1.31
N ASP A 54 -6.04 -4.88 1.54
CA ASP A 54 -6.35 -3.47 1.37
C ASP A 54 -6.12 -2.93 -0.06
N LEU A 55 -5.55 -3.74 -0.97
CA LEU A 55 -5.36 -3.35 -2.36
C LEU A 55 -6.71 -3.19 -3.08
N VAL A 56 -6.89 -2.04 -3.72
CA VAL A 56 -8.06 -1.75 -4.55
C VAL A 56 -7.68 -1.65 -6.01
N ASP A 57 -8.68 -1.76 -6.91
CA ASP A 57 -8.43 -1.52 -8.33
C ASP A 57 -8.01 -0.07 -8.55
N ALA A 58 -6.98 0.13 -9.36
CA ALA A 58 -6.52 1.46 -9.71
C ALA A 58 -7.56 2.17 -10.59
N GLU A 59 -7.79 3.45 -10.30
CA GLU A 59 -8.63 4.29 -11.14
C GLU A 59 -8.13 4.29 -12.60
N PRO A 60 -9.00 4.44 -13.61
CA PRO A 60 -8.61 4.32 -15.02
C PRO A 60 -7.51 5.29 -15.48
N SER A 61 -7.37 6.43 -14.79
CA SER A 61 -6.32 7.43 -15.05
C SER A 61 -4.95 7.04 -14.48
N MET A 62 -4.93 6.04 -13.60
CA MET A 62 -3.73 5.43 -13.01
C MET A 62 -3.48 4.02 -13.57
N ALA A 63 -4.31 3.56 -14.52
CA ALA A 63 -4.18 2.31 -15.25
C ALA A 63 -3.24 2.42 -16.45
#